data_AF-A0A258QRP7-F1
#
_entry.id   AF-A0A258QRP7-F1
#
_cell.length_a   1.000
_cell.length_b   1.000
_cell.length_c   1.000
_cell.angle_alpha   90.00
_cell.angle_beta   90.00
_cell.angle_gamma   90.00
#
_symmetry.space_group_name_H-M   'P 1'
#
loop_
_entity.id
_entity.type
_entity.pdbx_description
1 polymer ?
#
loop_
_entity_poly.entity_id
_entity_poly.type
_entity_poly.pdbx_seq_one_letter_code
_entity_poly.pdbx_strand_id
1 'polypeptide(L)'
;MNDLSVIDHFLDVFSHYIDSGFGLLHGEVAFLTATLVVIDMTLAGLFWAMGGEEVIGKLIKKTLYVGAFAFIIGNFNNLAGILFNSFAGLGLVASGSTLSQAQFLQPGHLAKVGVDAAQPIMAQISDLTGFPEVFANLDVISVLFLAWLVVIV
;
A
#
# COMPACT_ATOMS: atom_id res chain seq x y z
N MET A 1 3.34 19.98 -17.57
CA MET A 1 3.00 18.64 -18.09
C MET A 1 4.15 17.64 -18.00
N ASN A 2 5.43 18.07 -17.88
CA ASN A 2 6.58 17.16 -17.75
C ASN A 2 6.89 16.68 -16.31
N ASP A 3 6.45 17.39 -15.26
CA ASP A 3 6.90 17.08 -13.89
C ASP A 3 6.13 15.94 -13.21
N LEU A 4 4.86 15.74 -13.56
CA LEU A 4 4.05 14.63 -13.01
C LEU A 4 4.47 13.26 -13.56
N SER A 5 4.93 13.23 -14.82
CA SER A 5 5.53 12.05 -15.45
C SER A 5 6.78 11.55 -14.71
N VAL A 6 7.49 12.42 -14.00
CA VAL A 6 8.70 12.04 -13.24
C VAL A 6 8.31 11.26 -11.98
N ILE A 7 7.18 11.59 -11.36
CA ILE A 7 6.67 10.87 -10.19
C ILE A 7 6.22 9.47 -10.60
N ASP A 8 5.47 9.35 -11.69
CA ASP A 8 5.05 8.05 -12.22
C ASP A 8 6.25 7.19 -12.64
N HIS A 9 7.25 7.80 -13.31
CA HIS A 9 8.47 7.09 -13.70
C HIS A 9 9.33 6.67 -12.51
N PHE A 10 9.47 7.52 -11.49
CA PHE A 10 10.18 7.18 -10.26
C PHE A 10 9.49 6.04 -9.53
N LEU A 11 8.16 6.08 -9.41
CA LEU A 11 7.39 5.05 -8.73
C LEU A 11 7.41 3.72 -9.49
N ASP A 12 7.40 3.77 -10.83
CA ASP A 12 7.57 2.60 -11.69
C ASP A 12 8.96 1.97 -11.52
N VAL A 13 10.02 2.78 -11.58
CA VAL A 13 11.40 2.32 -11.34
C VAL A 13 11.58 1.79 -9.92
N PHE A 14 11.05 2.48 -8.91
CA PHE A 14 11.15 2.07 -7.52
C PHE A 14 10.38 0.77 -7.25
N SER A 15 9.16 0.64 -7.79
CA SER A 15 8.37 -0.59 -7.68
C SER A 15 9.06 -1.75 -8.39
N HIS A 16 9.60 -1.52 -9.59
CA HIS A 16 10.37 -2.52 -10.32
C HIS A 16 11.64 -2.94 -9.56
N TYR A 17 12.32 -2.01 -8.91
CA TYR A 17 13.51 -2.31 -8.11
C TYR A 17 13.17 -3.09 -6.83
N ILE A 18 12.08 -2.73 -6.14
CA ILE A 18 11.54 -3.46 -4.98
C ILE A 18 11.17 -4.88 -5.40
N ASP A 19 10.40 -5.04 -6.48
CA ASP A 19 10.00 -6.34 -7.02
C ASP A 19 11.22 -7.18 -7.45
N SER A 20 12.25 -6.55 -8.03
CA SER A 20 13.50 -7.23 -8.40
C SER A 20 14.33 -7.66 -7.18
N GLY A 21 14.39 -6.84 -6.12
CA GLY A 21 15.10 -7.16 -4.88
C GLY A 21 14.44 -8.32 -4.14
N PHE A 22 13.10 -8.34 -4.09
CA PHE A 22 12.36 -9.49 -3.58
C PHE A 22 12.44 -10.70 -4.52
N GLY A 23 12.51 -10.51 -5.85
CA GLY A 23 12.69 -11.58 -6.82
C GLY A 23 14.03 -12.31 -6.70
N LEU A 24 15.11 -11.58 -6.44
CA LEU A 24 16.44 -12.15 -6.20
C LEU A 24 16.50 -12.97 -4.91
N LEU A 25 15.80 -12.52 -3.86
CA LEU A 25 15.72 -13.23 -2.57
C LEU A 25 14.64 -14.32 -2.55
N HIS A 26 13.71 -14.34 -3.50
CA HIS A 26 12.57 -15.25 -3.52
C HIS A 26 13.03 -16.72 -3.50
N GLY A 27 14.06 -17.06 -4.28
CA GLY A 27 14.60 -18.42 -4.34
C GLY A 27 15.24 -18.86 -3.02
N GLU A 28 16.01 -17.98 -2.38
CA GLU A 28 16.69 -18.26 -1.10
C GLU A 28 15.68 -18.33 0.05
N VAL A 29 14.71 -17.43 0.09
CA VAL A 29 13.64 -17.42 1.09
C VAL A 29 12.74 -18.65 0.94
N ALA A 30 12.37 -19.02 -0.29
CA ALA A 30 11.59 -20.21 -0.56
C ALA A 30 12.36 -21.49 -0.16
N PHE A 31 13.66 -21.56 -0.48
CA PHE A 31 14.51 -22.68 -0.09
C PHE A 31 14.64 -22.81 1.44
N LEU A 32 14.93 -21.71 2.14
CA LEU A 32 15.06 -21.69 3.60
C LEU A 32 13.75 -22.10 4.27
N THR A 33 12.64 -21.57 3.75
CA THR A 33 11.29 -21.86 4.22
C THR A 33 10.90 -23.31 3.99
N ALA A 34 11.12 -23.85 2.79
CA ALA A 34 10.87 -25.26 2.48
C ALA A 34 11.71 -26.19 3.36
N THR A 35 12.97 -25.83 3.60
CA THR A 35 13.87 -26.58 4.50
C THR A 35 13.34 -26.58 5.93
N LEU A 36 12.90 -25.44 6.46
CA LEU A 36 12.30 -25.34 7.80
C LEU A 36 11.00 -26.16 7.91
N VAL A 37 10.15 -26.16 6.88
CA VAL A 37 8.93 -27.00 6.83
C VAL A 37 9.28 -28.48 6.87
N VAL A 38 10.25 -28.92 6.07
CA VAL A 38 10.68 -30.33 6.04
C VAL A 38 11.24 -30.74 7.39
N ILE A 39 12.04 -29.89 8.04
CA ILE A 39 12.56 -30.14 9.40
C ILE A 39 11.41 -30.28 10.40
N ASP A 40 10.44 -29.36 10.38
CA ASP A 40 9.30 -29.40 11.31
C ASP A 40 8.47 -30.66 11.11
N MET A 41 8.16 -31.02 9.85
CA MET A 41 7.45 -32.26 9.51
C MET A 41 8.23 -33.53 9.92
N THR A 42 9.56 -33.52 9.80
CA THR A 42 10.40 -34.66 10.19
C THR A 42 10.43 -34.84 11.70
N LEU A 43 10.64 -33.75 12.45
CA LEU A 43 10.60 -33.76 13.92
C LEU A 43 9.22 -34.17 14.42
N ALA A 44 8.18 -33.68 13.75
CA ALA A 44 6.80 -34.06 13.97
C ALA A 44 6.59 -35.59 13.84
N GLY A 45 7.02 -36.18 12.74
CA GLY A 45 6.98 -37.63 12.52
C GLY A 45 7.79 -38.42 13.56
N LEU A 46 8.97 -37.91 13.95
CA LEU A 46 9.80 -38.52 14.99
C LEU A 46 9.11 -38.51 16.37
N PHE A 47 8.50 -37.40 16.76
CA PHE A 47 7.73 -37.32 18.02
C PHE A 47 6.52 -38.26 18.01
N TRP A 48 5.87 -38.44 16.86
CA TRP A 48 4.80 -39.44 16.70
C TRP A 48 5.31 -40.86 16.92
N ALA A 49 6.45 -41.21 16.32
CA ALA A 49 7.06 -42.53 16.49
C ALA A 49 7.53 -42.81 17.93
N MET A 50 7.75 -41.76 18.75
CA MET A 50 8.30 -41.87 20.10
C MET A 50 7.26 -41.79 21.26
N GLY A 51 5.98 -41.48 21.03
CA GLY A 51 4.99 -41.42 22.13
C GLY A 51 3.53 -41.23 21.70
N GLY A 52 2.62 -42.08 22.18
CA GLY A 52 1.37 -42.42 21.49
C GLY A 52 0.06 -41.72 21.87
N GLU A 53 -0.06 -40.84 22.87
CA GLU A 53 -1.42 -40.46 23.37
C GLU A 53 -1.84 -38.98 23.26
N GLU A 54 -0.93 -38.01 23.09
CA GLU A 54 -1.30 -36.58 22.88
C GLU A 54 -0.66 -35.93 21.64
N VAL A 55 0.02 -36.73 20.83
CA VAL A 55 0.99 -36.21 19.88
C VAL A 55 0.31 -35.68 18.61
N ILE A 56 -0.78 -36.30 18.15
CA ILE A 56 -1.53 -35.86 16.95
C ILE A 56 -2.00 -34.39 17.05
N GLY A 57 -2.53 -33.95 18.20
CA GLY A 57 -3.01 -32.57 18.36
C GLY A 57 -1.88 -31.53 18.32
N LYS A 58 -0.75 -31.83 18.98
CA LYS A 58 0.45 -30.98 18.97
C LYS A 58 1.09 -30.92 17.58
N LEU A 59 1.09 -32.04 16.86
CA LEU A 59 1.58 -32.12 15.49
C LEU A 59 0.75 -31.31 14.52
N ILE A 60 -0.56 -31.52 14.51
CA ILE A 60 -1.47 -30.76 13.64
C ILE A 60 -1.28 -29.26 13.88
N LYS A 61 -1.27 -28.82 15.15
CA LYS A 61 -1.10 -27.41 15.48
C LYS A 61 0.23 -26.85 14.93
N LYS A 62 1.32 -27.60 15.08
CA LYS A 62 2.65 -27.14 14.68
C LYS A 62 2.86 -27.17 13.17
N THR A 63 2.47 -28.27 12.51
CA THR A 63 2.47 -28.39 11.05
C THR A 63 1.61 -27.33 10.39
N LEU A 64 0.43 -27.03 10.93
CA LEU A 64 -0.47 -26.03 10.37
C LEU A 64 0.06 -24.61 10.60
N TYR A 65 0.72 -24.36 11.74
CA TYR A 65 1.37 -23.08 12.01
C TYR A 65 2.58 -22.84 11.11
N VAL A 66 3.51 -23.81 11.04
CA VAL A 66 4.73 -23.72 10.23
C VAL A 66 4.37 -23.75 8.74
N GLY A 67 3.41 -24.59 8.33
CA GLY A 67 2.89 -24.65 6.97
C GLY A 67 2.20 -23.36 6.54
N ALA A 68 1.37 -22.74 7.40
CA ALA A 68 0.78 -21.44 7.12
C ALA A 68 1.84 -20.33 7.03
N PHE A 69 2.82 -20.34 7.93
CA PHE A 69 3.92 -19.38 7.90
C PHE A 69 4.73 -19.49 6.60
N ALA A 70 5.03 -20.72 6.20
CA ALA A 70 5.72 -21.00 4.95
C ALA A 70 4.90 -20.59 3.72
N PHE A 71 3.60 -20.84 3.73
CA PHE A 71 2.70 -20.43 2.67
C PHE A 71 2.66 -18.90 2.52
N ILE A 72 2.57 -18.17 3.64
CA ILE A 72 2.55 -16.70 3.66
C ILE A 72 3.86 -16.13 3.11
N ILE A 73 5.01 -16.63 3.58
CA ILE A 73 6.32 -16.17 3.13
C ILE A 73 6.54 -16.51 1.65
N GLY A 74 6.21 -17.74 1.23
CA GLY A 74 6.36 -18.18 -0.15
C GLY A 74 5.45 -17.46 -1.15
N ASN A 75 4.28 -17.00 -0.72
CA ASN A 75 3.32 -16.29 -1.58
C ASN A 75 3.16 -14.81 -1.22
N PHE A 76 4.14 -14.24 -0.50
CA PHE A 76 4.02 -12.91 0.10
C PHE A 76 3.63 -11.82 -0.91
N ASN A 77 4.26 -11.81 -2.10
CA ASN A 77 3.98 -10.82 -3.14
C ASN A 77 2.50 -10.90 -3.60
N ASN A 78 2.00 -12.10 -3.89
CA ASN A 78 0.62 -12.30 -4.33
C ASN A 78 -0.39 -11.90 -3.23
N LEU A 79 -0.16 -12.35 -1.99
CA LEU A 79 -1.01 -12.00 -0.85
C LEU A 79 -1.01 -10.50 -0.57
N ALA A 80 0.16 -9.84 -0.64
CA ALA A 80 0.28 -8.39 -0.47
C ALA A 80 -0.49 -7.64 -1.57
N GLY A 81 -0.40 -8.09 -2.82
CA GLY A 81 -1.18 -7.55 -3.93
C GLY A 81 -2.69 -7.68 -3.73
N ILE A 82 -3.17 -8.85 -3.28
CA ILE A 82 -4.59 -9.05 -2.95
C ILE A 82 -5.04 -8.12 -1.82
N LEU A 83 -4.23 -7.99 -0.76
CA LEU A 83 -4.55 -7.15 0.39
C LEU A 83 -4.60 -5.66 0.00
N PHE A 84 -3.61 -5.20 -0.75
CA PHE A 84 -3.54 -3.83 -1.26
C PHE A 84 -4.73 -3.51 -2.17
N ASN A 85 -5.06 -4.40 -3.10
CA ASN A 85 -6.24 -4.24 -3.95
C ASN A 85 -7.53 -4.22 -3.12
N SER A 86 -7.64 -5.07 -2.09
CA SER A 86 -8.81 -5.09 -1.20
C SER A 86 -8.96 -3.77 -0.43
N PHE A 87 -7.87 -3.23 0.10
CA PHE A 87 -7.89 -1.93 0.78
C PHE A 87 -8.17 -0.76 -0.16
N ALA A 88 -7.62 -0.76 -1.38
CA ALA A 88 -7.96 0.23 -2.40
C ALA A 88 -9.46 0.17 -2.75
N GLY A 89 -10.02 -1.02 -2.90
CA GLY A 89 -11.45 -1.23 -3.14
C GLY A 89 -12.32 -0.71 -1.98
N LEU A 90 -11.97 -1.03 -0.73
CA LEU A 90 -12.67 -0.54 0.45
C LEU A 90 -12.56 0.98 0.61
N GLY A 91 -11.39 1.56 0.30
CA GLY A 91 -11.17 3.01 0.33
C GLY A 91 -12.04 3.76 -0.68
N LEU A 92 -12.27 3.18 -1.86
CA LEU A 92 -13.21 3.73 -2.84
C LEU A 92 -14.66 3.68 -2.37
N VAL A 93 -15.07 2.56 -1.76
CA VAL A 93 -16.43 2.43 -1.20
C VAL A 93 -16.66 3.40 -0.04
N ALA A 94 -15.67 3.57 0.84
CA ALA A 94 -15.76 4.45 2.02
C ALA A 94 -15.68 5.95 1.68
N SER A 95 -14.90 6.32 0.66
CA SER A 95 -14.78 7.71 0.21
C SER A 95 -15.94 8.19 -0.66
N GLY A 96 -16.79 7.27 -1.14
CA GLY A 96 -17.89 7.58 -2.06
C GLY A 96 -17.42 8.16 -3.41
N SER A 97 -16.13 8.03 -3.73
CA SER A 97 -15.55 8.60 -4.94
C SER A 97 -15.95 7.79 -6.18
N THR A 98 -16.19 8.46 -7.30
CA THR A 98 -16.47 7.81 -8.60
C THR A 98 -15.20 7.31 -9.31
N LEU A 99 -14.04 7.33 -8.64
CA LEU A 99 -12.77 6.90 -9.21
C LEU A 99 -12.71 5.38 -9.29
N SER A 100 -12.22 4.86 -10.42
CA SER A 100 -11.99 3.43 -10.54
C SER A 100 -10.74 3.00 -9.76
N GLN A 101 -10.69 1.73 -9.35
CA GLN A 101 -9.54 1.15 -8.64
C GLN A 101 -8.22 1.34 -9.40
N ALA A 102 -8.25 1.23 -10.73
CA ALA A 102 -7.08 1.48 -11.57
C ALA A 102 -6.58 2.93 -11.52
N GLN A 103 -7.47 3.91 -11.31
CA GLN A 103 -7.12 5.33 -11.21
C GLN A 103 -6.66 5.72 -9.81
N PHE A 104 -7.19 5.06 -8.76
CA PHE A 104 -6.74 5.26 -7.39
C PHE A 104 -5.31 4.75 -7.17
N LEU A 105 -4.92 3.69 -7.87
CA LEU A 105 -3.55 3.17 -7.85
C LEU A 105 -2.56 3.98 -8.70
N GLN A 106 -3.03 5.05 -9.36
CA GLN A 106 -2.20 5.97 -10.14
C GLN A 106 -1.99 7.28 -9.37
N PRO A 107 -0.81 7.49 -8.75
CA PRO A 107 -0.54 8.68 -7.95
C PRO A 107 -0.63 9.98 -8.76
N GLY A 108 -0.29 9.97 -10.06
CA GLY A 108 -0.49 11.13 -10.94
C GLY A 108 -1.95 11.55 -11.12
N HIS A 109 -2.91 10.61 -11.05
CA HIS A 109 -4.34 10.93 -11.14
C HIS A 109 -4.87 11.50 -9.82
N LEU A 110 -4.42 10.93 -8.69
CA LEU A 110 -4.71 11.48 -7.35
C LEU A 110 -4.18 12.91 -7.19
N ALA A 111 -2.93 13.17 -7.62
CA ALA A 111 -2.34 14.49 -7.61
C ALA A 111 -3.14 15.48 -8.47
N LYS A 112 -3.64 15.05 -9.62
CA LYS A 112 -4.50 15.88 -10.48
C LYS A 112 -5.82 16.24 -9.81
N VAL A 113 -6.46 15.31 -9.12
CA VAL A 113 -7.70 15.58 -8.37
C VAL A 113 -7.47 16.62 -7.28
N GLY A 114 -6.34 16.56 -6.57
CA GLY A 114 -5.96 17.59 -5.58
C GLY A 114 -5.76 18.97 -6.21
N VAL A 115 -5.06 19.05 -7.35
CA VAL A 115 -4.84 20.31 -8.09
C VAL A 115 -6.15 20.87 -8.67
N ASP A 116 -7.01 20.02 -9.24
CA ASP A 116 -8.30 20.42 -9.79
C ASP A 116 -9.25 20.90 -8.67
N ALA A 117 -9.19 20.29 -7.49
CA ALA A 117 -9.93 20.74 -6.30
C ALA A 117 -9.38 22.05 -5.71
N ALA A 118 -8.08 22.31 -5.88
CA ALA A 118 -7.42 23.51 -5.39
C ALA A 118 -7.60 24.75 -6.30
N GLN A 119 -7.92 24.54 -7.59
CA GLN A 119 -8.18 25.61 -8.56
C GLN A 119 -9.25 26.64 -8.13
N PRO A 120 -10.47 26.24 -7.69
CA PRO A 120 -11.51 27.20 -7.30
C PRO A 120 -11.11 28.07 -6.10
N ILE A 121 -10.32 27.52 -5.17
CA ILE A 121 -9.80 28.27 -4.02
C ILE A 121 -8.85 29.36 -4.51
N MET A 122 -7.99 29.03 -5.47
CA MET A 122 -7.03 29.98 -6.03
C MET A 122 -7.70 31.09 -6.86
N ALA A 123 -8.78 30.76 -7.57
CA ALA A 123 -9.58 31.75 -8.27
C ALA A 123 -10.23 32.76 -7.30
N GLN A 124 -10.76 32.31 -6.17
CA GLN A 124 -11.33 33.19 -5.15
C GLN A 124 -10.27 34.09 -4.49
N ILE A 125 -9.06 33.56 -4.24
CA ILE A 125 -7.94 34.38 -3.77
C ILE A 125 -7.57 35.46 -4.81
N SER A 126 -7.57 35.11 -6.10
CA SER A 126 -7.28 36.05 -7.19
C SER A 126 -8.31 37.18 -7.30
N ASP A 127 -9.60 36.89 -7.09
CA ASP A 127 -10.65 37.91 -7.13
C ASP A 127 -10.58 38.87 -5.94
N LEU A 128 -10.15 38.38 -4.77
CA LEU A 128 -10.03 39.18 -3.54
C LEU A 128 -8.70 39.96 -3.44
N THR A 129 -7.76 39.73 -4.39
CA THR A 129 -6.44 40.37 -4.41
C THR A 129 -6.37 41.65 -5.28
N GLY A 130 -7.51 42.26 -5.62
CA GLY A 130 -7.57 43.59 -6.24
C GLY A 130 -7.17 44.72 -5.27
N PHE A 131 -6.47 45.75 -5.74
CA PHE A 131 -6.13 46.92 -4.90
C PHE A 131 -7.33 47.89 -4.86
N PRO A 132 -7.84 48.33 -3.68
CA PRO A 132 -7.32 48.20 -2.31
C PRO A 132 -7.90 47.02 -1.50
N GLU A 133 -8.76 46.20 -2.08
CA GLU A 133 -9.51 45.10 -1.45
C GLU A 133 -8.62 44.01 -0.81
N VAL A 134 -7.38 43.84 -1.29
CA VAL A 134 -6.36 42.96 -0.67
C VAL A 134 -6.21 43.24 0.82
N PHE A 135 -6.18 44.51 1.20
CA PHE A 135 -5.97 44.92 2.60
C PHE A 135 -7.24 44.78 3.43
N ALA A 136 -8.41 44.84 2.79
CA ALA A 136 -9.70 44.67 3.44
C ALA A 136 -10.04 43.20 3.72
N ASN A 137 -9.55 42.28 2.90
CA ASN A 137 -9.86 40.84 2.95
C ASN A 137 -8.64 39.97 3.33
N LEU A 138 -7.63 40.56 3.98
CA LEU A 138 -6.37 39.87 4.31
C LEU A 138 -6.60 38.63 5.19
N ASP A 139 -7.59 38.68 6.09
CA ASP A 139 -8.03 37.57 6.93
C ASP A 139 -8.63 36.42 6.11
N VAL A 140 -9.54 36.72 5.18
CA VAL A 140 -10.19 35.74 4.30
C VAL A 140 -9.16 35.09 3.35
N ILE A 141 -8.28 35.90 2.75
CA ILE A 141 -7.19 35.42 1.89
C ILE A 141 -6.28 34.46 2.66
N SER A 142 -5.95 34.77 3.91
CA SER A 142 -5.10 33.91 4.75
C SER A 142 -5.75 32.54 5.02
N VAL A 143 -7.06 32.51 5.29
CA VAL A 143 -7.81 31.26 5.52
C VAL A 143 -7.93 30.44 4.24
N LEU A 144 -8.25 31.07 3.10
CA LEU A 144 -8.32 30.39 1.81
C LEU A 144 -6.96 29.82 1.39
N PHE A 145 -5.88 30.56 1.64
CA PHE A 145 -4.52 30.09 1.37
C PHE A 145 -4.13 28.89 2.25
N LEU A 146 -4.52 28.89 3.52
CA LEU A 146 -4.30 27.76 4.43
C LEU A 146 -5.13 26.54 4.00
N ALA A 147 -6.39 26.74 3.60
CA ALA A 147 -7.24 25.69 3.06
C ALA A 147 -6.65 25.08 1.77
N TRP A 148 -6.12 25.90 0.87
CA TRP A 148 -5.42 25.46 -0.33
C TRP A 148 -4.19 24.60 0.00
N LEU A 149 -3.39 25.02 1.00
CA LEU A 149 -2.21 24.28 1.43
C LEU A 149 -2.57 22.90 1.98
N VAL A 150 -3.64 22.81 2.78
CA VAL A 150 -4.13 21.53 3.34
C VAL A 150 -4.66 20.59 2.26
N VAL A 151 -5.17 21.10 1.14
CA VAL A 151 -5.67 20.26 0.03
C VAL A 151 -4.54 19.66 -0.80
N ILE A 152 -3.37 20.31 -0.84
CA ILE A 152 -2.22 19.89 -1.67
C ILE A 152 -1.23 19.00 -0.91
N VAL A 153 -1.14 19.13 0.42
CA VAL A 153 -0.25 18.35 1.30
C VAL A 153 -0.90 17.02 1.72
#